data_AF-M1D4Y2-F1
#
_entry.id   AF-M1D4Y2-F1
#
_cell.length_a   1.000
_cell.length_b   1.000
_cell.length_c   1.000
_cell.angle_alpha   90.00
_cell.angle_beta   90.00
_cell.angle_gamma   90.00
#
_symmetry.space_group_name_H-M   'P 1'
#
loop_
_entity.id
_entity.type
_entity.pdbx_description
1 polymer ?
#
loop_
_entity_poly.entity_id
_entity_poly.type
_entity_poly.pdbx_seq_one_letter_code
_entity_poly.pdbx_strand_id
1 'polypeptide(L)'
;MDCSLSLSSGEVLNVNVSRMICWERKSSKIFLQRLDKSGGYKSKLEYATYFSEVVAEGILKEKEDFVPQLAELIKLGFILKFDEAAIEFLMKTENLQIFLEDEEFLSSAFTSE
;
A
#
# COMPACT_ATOMS: atom_id res chain seq x y z
N MET A 1 -0.42 17.34 10.88
CA MET A 1 -0.05 17.54 12.29
C MET A 1 1.43 17.86 12.30
N ASP A 2 1.87 18.91 12.97
CA ASP A 2 3.30 19.26 13.00
C ASP A 2 3.99 18.46 14.12
N CYS A 3 5.07 17.75 13.78
CA CYS A 3 5.89 17.02 14.73
C CYS A 3 7.28 17.63 14.78
N SER A 4 7.73 17.99 15.98
CA SER A 4 9.07 18.49 16.25
C SER A 4 9.98 17.34 16.68
N LEU A 5 10.97 16.99 15.86
CA LEU A 5 11.98 15.99 16.18
C LEU A 5 13.26 16.67 16.64
N SER A 6 13.69 16.39 17.87
CA SER A 6 14.98 16.88 18.39
C SER A 6 16.11 15.94 17.97
N LEU A 7 17.08 16.47 17.22
CA LEU A 7 18.26 15.74 16.80
C LEU A 7 19.31 15.71 17.91
N SER A 8 20.23 14.76 17.85
CA SER A 8 21.37 14.68 18.77
C SER A 8 22.31 15.89 18.70
N SER A 9 22.23 16.68 17.63
CA SER A 9 22.91 17.97 17.47
C SER A 9 22.27 19.11 18.29
N GLY A 10 21.10 18.88 18.90
CA GLY A 10 20.30 19.92 19.57
C GLY A 10 19.39 20.72 18.62
N GLU A 11 19.45 20.44 17.33
CA GLU A 11 18.58 21.05 16.33
C GLU A 11 17.17 20.43 16.37
N VAL A 12 16.13 21.25 16.21
CA VAL A 12 14.73 20.80 16.22
C VAL A 12 14.18 20.88 14.80
N LEU A 13 13.89 19.72 14.23
CA LEU A 13 13.29 19.60 12.91
C LEU A 13 11.76 19.63 13.04
N ASN A 14 11.13 20.69 12.56
CA ASN A 14 9.66 20.73 12.42
C ASN A 14 9.27 20.03 11.12
N VAL A 15 8.71 18.84 11.25
CA VAL A 15 8.23 18.03 10.14
C VAL A 15 6.71 18.10 10.12
N ASN A 16 6.16 18.53 8.99
CA ASN A 16 4.74 18.35 8.75
C ASN A 16 4.48 16.85 8.56
N VAL A 17 3.86 16.21 9.54
CA VAL A 17 3.46 14.80 9.43
C VAL A 17 2.27 14.76 8.47
N SER A 18 2.58 14.49 7.20
CA SER A 18 1.61 14.35 6.12
C SER A 18 1.09 12.92 5.98
N ARG A 19 1.91 11.90 6.30
CA ARG A 19 1.56 10.50 6.10
C ARG A 19 1.09 9.85 7.40
N MET A 20 -0.09 9.24 7.35
CA MET A 20 -0.75 8.57 8.49
C MET A 20 -0.14 7.19 8.79
N ILE A 21 0.70 6.68 7.89
CA ILE A 21 1.23 5.31 7.88
C ILE A 21 2.71 5.37 7.51
N CYS A 22 3.54 4.57 8.17
CA CYS A 22 4.97 4.43 7.89
C CYS A 22 5.41 2.97 8.06
N TRP A 23 6.21 2.44 7.13
CA TRP A 23 6.78 1.10 7.23
C TRP A 23 8.28 1.16 7.53
N GLU A 24 8.66 0.73 8.74
CA GLU A 24 10.05 0.48 9.10
C GLU A 24 10.47 -0.93 8.65
N ARG A 25 11.18 -0.99 7.52
CA ARG A 25 11.55 -2.27 6.90
C ARG A 25 12.49 -3.14 7.73
N LYS A 26 13.45 -2.53 8.45
CA LYS A 26 14.45 -3.29 9.24
C LYS A 26 13.83 -4.14 10.34
N SER A 27 12.71 -3.69 10.90
CA SER A 27 11.99 -4.37 11.98
C SER A 27 10.72 -5.05 11.48
N SER A 28 10.39 -4.94 10.20
CA SER A 28 9.12 -5.35 9.59
C SER A 28 7.89 -4.78 10.32
N LYS A 29 8.00 -3.55 10.85
CA LYS A 29 6.91 -2.89 11.58
C LYS A 29 6.24 -1.82 10.74
N ILE A 30 4.92 -1.77 10.83
CA ILE A 30 4.11 -0.69 10.29
C ILE A 30 3.61 0.15 11.47
N PHE A 31 3.89 1.44 11.40
CA PHE A 31 3.41 2.45 12.32
C PHE A 31 2.20 3.15 11.72
N LEU A 32 1.16 3.29 12.52
CA LEU A 32 -0.11 3.89 12.14
C LEU A 32 -0.44 5.01 13.12
N GLN A 33 -0.79 6.17 12.58
CA GLN A 33 -1.53 7.15 13.34
C GLN A 33 -2.96 6.66 13.52
N ARG A 34 -3.51 6.75 14.74
CA ARG A 34 -4.92 6.42 14.97
C ARG A 34 -5.79 7.32 14.11
N LEU A 35 -6.52 6.73 13.18
CA LEU A 35 -7.49 7.43 12.37
C LEU A 35 -8.78 7.61 13.16
N ASP A 36 -9.32 8.82 13.18
CA ASP A 36 -10.66 9.03 13.70
C ASP A 36 -11.67 8.36 12.76
N LYS A 37 -12.23 7.24 13.22
CA LYS A 37 -13.22 6.45 12.47
C LYS A 37 -14.56 7.19 12.32
N SER A 38 -14.74 8.34 12.99
CA SER A 38 -15.96 9.14 12.91
C SER A 38 -16.14 9.86 11.55
N GLY A 39 -15.08 10.05 10.77
CA GLY A 39 -15.11 10.85 9.53
C GLY A 39 -15.71 10.14 8.29
N GLY A 40 -16.43 9.03 8.48
CA GLY A 40 -17.21 8.40 7.43
C GLY A 40 -16.39 7.86 6.25
N TYR A 41 -16.90 7.99 5.03
CA TYR A 41 -16.29 7.43 3.83
C TYR A 41 -14.99 8.14 3.43
N LYS A 42 -14.92 9.47 3.58
CA LYS A 42 -13.73 10.26 3.29
C LYS A 42 -12.51 9.75 4.06
N SER A 43 -12.66 9.57 5.37
CA SER A 43 -11.59 9.08 6.23
C SER A 43 -11.15 7.65 5.89
N LYS A 44 -12.07 6.79 5.44
CA LYS A 44 -11.73 5.45 4.95
C LYS A 44 -10.94 5.50 3.64
N LEU A 45 -11.32 6.39 2.73
CA LEU A 45 -10.62 6.58 1.45
C LEU A 45 -9.22 7.15 1.66
N GLU A 46 -9.08 8.15 2.53
CA GLU A 46 -7.78 8.71 2.93
C GLU A 46 -6.88 7.61 3.53
N TYR A 47 -7.41 6.82 4.47
CA TYR A 47 -6.69 5.68 5.03
C TYR A 47 -6.23 4.70 3.94
N ALA A 48 -7.17 4.28 3.08
CA ALA A 48 -6.89 3.32 2.02
C ALA A 48 -5.78 3.82 1.09
N THR A 49 -5.80 5.11 0.76
CA THR A 49 -4.80 5.75 -0.10
C THR A 49 -3.41 5.68 0.55
N TYR A 50 -3.25 6.20 1.77
CA TYR A 50 -1.95 6.19 2.45
C TYR A 50 -1.44 4.77 2.75
N PHE A 51 -2.35 3.86 3.12
CA PHE A 51 -2.00 2.47 3.39
C PHE A 51 -1.42 1.81 2.14
N SER A 52 -2.08 2.02 1.01
CA SER A 52 -1.71 1.37 -0.23
C SER A 52 -0.40 1.90 -0.80
N GLU A 53 -0.16 3.21 -0.72
CA GLU A 53 1.13 3.82 -1.10
C GLU A 53 2.28 3.23 -0.28
N VAL A 54 2.16 3.22 1.06
CA VAL A 54 3.25 2.76 1.93
C VAL A 54 3.53 1.27 1.76
N VAL A 55 2.48 0.46 1.59
CA VAL A 55 2.64 -0.98 1.34
C VAL A 55 3.27 -1.22 -0.04
N ALA A 56 2.81 -0.53 -1.08
CA ALA A 56 3.36 -0.68 -2.42
C ALA A 56 4.83 -0.24 -2.51
N GLU A 57 5.19 0.92 -1.93
CA GLU A 57 6.58 1.40 -1.81
C GLU A 57 7.46 0.39 -1.06
N GLY A 58 6.91 -0.27 -0.03
CA GLY A 58 7.62 -1.28 0.76
C GLY A 58 7.88 -2.57 -0.02
N ILE A 59 6.89 -3.04 -0.78
CA ILE A 59 6.96 -4.28 -1.57
C ILE A 59 7.82 -4.10 -2.82
N LEU A 60 7.62 -3.00 -3.56
CA LEU A 60 8.23 -2.75 -4.87
C LEU A 60 9.43 -1.80 -4.81
N LYS A 61 10.18 -1.83 -3.71
CA LYS A 61 11.33 -0.94 -3.50
C LYS A 61 12.34 -0.93 -4.68
N GLU A 62 12.55 -2.08 -5.31
CA GLU A 62 13.48 -2.21 -6.45
C GLU A 62 12.83 -1.96 -7.80
N LYS A 63 11.51 -1.73 -7.82
CA LYS A 63 10.70 -1.53 -9.02
C LYS A 63 9.72 -0.37 -8.80
N GLU A 64 10.27 0.80 -8.49
CA GLU A 64 9.50 2.00 -8.14
C GLU A 64 8.49 2.40 -9.23
N ASP A 65 8.79 2.10 -10.49
CA ASP A 65 7.90 2.33 -11.64
C ASP A 65 6.55 1.61 -11.54
N PHE A 66 6.47 0.52 -10.76
CA PHE A 66 5.25 -0.26 -10.54
C PHE A 66 4.49 0.11 -9.25
N VAL A 67 5.05 1.01 -8.42
CA VAL A 67 4.45 1.41 -7.14
C VAL A 67 3.05 2.01 -7.33
N PRO A 68 2.81 2.95 -8.27
CA PRO A 68 1.48 3.53 -8.45
C PRO A 68 0.40 2.49 -8.79
N GLN A 69 0.73 1.52 -9.63
CA GLN A 69 -0.20 0.48 -10.07
C GLN A 69 -0.56 -0.45 -8.91
N LEU A 70 0.44 -0.89 -8.14
CA LEU A 70 0.19 -1.75 -6.97
C LEU A 70 -0.58 -0.99 -5.87
N ALA A 71 -0.27 0.28 -5.64
CA ALA A 71 -1.00 1.11 -4.70
C ALA A 71 -2.48 1.24 -5.09
N GLU A 72 -2.79 1.40 -6.38
CA GLU A 72 -4.18 1.48 -6.83
C GLU A 72 -4.94 0.17 -6.58
N LEU A 73 -4.32 -0.98 -6.86
CA LEU A 73 -4.92 -2.30 -6.62
C LEU A 73 -5.20 -2.56 -5.14
N ILE A 74 -4.24 -2.26 -4.26
CA ILE A 74 -4.42 -2.42 -2.81
C ILE A 74 -5.53 -1.49 -2.32
N LYS A 75 -5.61 -0.26 -2.84
CA LYS A 75 -6.64 0.72 -2.46
C LYS A 75 -8.03 0.24 -2.86
N LEU A 76 -8.19 -0.26 -4.09
CA LEU A 76 -9.45 -0.84 -4.58
C LEU A 76 -9.84 -2.06 -3.72
N GLY A 77 -8.90 -2.95 -3.44
CA GLY A 77 -9.09 -4.08 -2.53
C GLY A 77 -9.64 -3.65 -1.17
N PHE A 78 -9.02 -2.63 -0.57
CA PHE A 78 -9.45 -2.09 0.71
C PHE A 78 -10.87 -1.48 0.66
N ILE A 79 -11.19 -0.71 -0.38
CA ILE A 79 -12.52 -0.08 -0.56
C ILE A 79 -13.61 -1.14 -0.72
N LEU A 80 -13.33 -2.19 -1.48
CA LEU A 80 -14.21 -3.35 -1.67
C LEU A 80 -14.23 -4.29 -0.47
N LYS A 81 -13.48 -3.98 0.59
CA LYS A 81 -13.31 -4.81 1.79
C LYS A 81 -12.81 -6.22 1.47
N PHE A 82 -12.08 -6.38 0.37
CA PHE A 82 -11.61 -7.66 -0.13
C PHE A 82 -12.76 -8.68 -0.30
N ASP A 83 -13.94 -8.21 -0.69
CA ASP A 83 -15.04 -9.08 -1.08
C ASP A 83 -14.64 -9.90 -2.31
N GLU A 84 -14.60 -11.22 -2.17
CA GLU A 84 -14.07 -12.13 -3.18
C GLU A 84 -14.78 -11.97 -4.53
N ALA A 85 -16.12 -11.90 -4.53
CA ALA A 85 -16.90 -11.78 -5.75
C ALA A 85 -16.68 -10.42 -6.44
N ALA A 86 -16.60 -9.32 -5.67
CA ALA A 86 -16.31 -8.00 -6.22
C ALA A 86 -14.87 -7.91 -6.77
N ILE A 87 -13.91 -8.55 -6.10
CA ILE A 87 -12.52 -8.60 -6.55
C ILE A 87 -12.37 -9.46 -7.80
N GLU A 88 -13.02 -10.63 -7.85
CA GLU A 88 -13.01 -11.49 -9.04
C GLU A 88 -13.61 -10.76 -10.26
N PHE A 89 -14.72 -10.04 -10.07
CA PHE A 89 -15.31 -9.21 -11.11
C PHE A 89 -14.34 -8.13 -11.58
N LEU A 90 -13.70 -7.40 -10.66
CA LEU A 90 -12.74 -6.36 -11.00
C LEU A 90 -11.52 -6.92 -11.74
N MET A 91 -10.98 -8.06 -11.31
CA MET A 91 -9.87 -8.73 -11.98
C MET A 91 -10.22 -9.12 -13.41
N LYS A 92 -11.44 -9.60 -13.64
CA LYS A 92 -11.96 -9.88 -14.99
C LYS A 92 -12.03 -8.62 -15.85
N THR A 93 -12.57 -7.52 -15.31
CA THR A 93 -12.74 -6.28 -16.09
C THR A 93 -11.43 -5.56 -16.38
N GLU A 94 -10.45 -5.64 -15.46
CA GLU A 94 -9.13 -5.02 -15.61
C GLU A 94 -8.11 -5.93 -16.31
N ASN A 95 -8.53 -7.11 -16.79
CA ASN A 95 -7.66 -8.11 -17.42
C ASN A 95 -6.47 -8.50 -16.52
N LEU A 96 -6.73 -8.64 -15.22
CA LEU A 96 -5.80 -9.08 -14.18
C LEU A 96 -6.04 -10.51 -13.74
N GLN A 97 -7.04 -11.19 -14.31
CA GLN A 97 -7.28 -12.59 -14.04
C GLN A 97 -6.12 -13.40 -14.59
N ILE A 98 -5.48 -14.18 -13.71
CA ILE A 98 -4.47 -15.16 -14.10
C ILE A 98 -5.24 -16.40 -14.57
N PHE A 99 -5.10 -16.75 -15.84
CA PHE A 99 -5.61 -18.01 -16.38
C PHE A 99 -4.60 -19.14 -16.15
N LEU A 100 -5.03 -20.38 -16.33
CA LEU A 100 -4.17 -21.55 -16.15
C LEU A 100 -2.92 -21.46 -17.04
N GLU A 101 -3.08 -20.94 -18.25
CA GLU A 101 -2.01 -20.68 -19.21
C GLU A 101 -1.01 -19.64 -18.68
N ASP A 102 -1.48 -18.61 -17.98
CA ASP A 102 -0.62 -17.61 -17.36
C ASP A 102 0.15 -18.22 -16.17
N GLU A 103 -0.49 -19.09 -15.38
CA GLU A 103 0.18 -19.81 -14.29
C GLU A 103 1.27 -20.74 -14.82
N GLU A 104 0.99 -21.51 -15.88
CA GLU A 104 1.97 -22.37 -16.54
C GLU A 104 3.13 -21.56 -17.14
N PHE A 105 2.82 -20.43 -17.78
CA PHE A 105 3.83 -19.52 -18.32
C PHE A 105 4.71 -18.92 -17.22
N LEU A 106 4.12 -18.35 -16.16
CA LEU A 106 4.87 -17.75 -15.06
C LEU A 106 5.72 -18.81 -14.34
N SER A 107 5.17 -20.00 -14.11
CA SER A 107 5.89 -21.11 -13.47
C SER A 107 7.08 -21.59 -14.30
N SER A 108 6.95 -21.61 -15.63
CA SER A 108 8.04 -21.99 -16.53
C SER A 108 9.07 -20.87 -16.76
N ALA A 109 8.63 -19.61 -16.83
CA ALA A 109 9.49 -18.44 -17.06
C ALA A 109 10.32 -18.08 -15.81
N PHE A 110 9.80 -18.39 -14.62
CA PHE A 110 10.44 -18.10 -13.33
C PHE A 110 10.82 -19.37 -12.56
N THR A 111 11.17 -20.46 -13.26
CA THR A 111 11.78 -21.62 -12.60
C THR A 111 13.05 -21.18 -11.86
N SER A 112 13.02 -21.20 -10.54
CA SER A 112 14.16 -20.90 -9.68
C SER A 112 15.32 -21.87 -9.95
N GLU A 113 16.49 -21.33 -10.32
CA GLU A 113 17.79 -22.00 -10.12
C GLU A 113 18.10 -22.13 -8.62
#